data_AF-A0A1D6M540-F1
#
_entry.id   AF-A0A1D6M540-F1
#
_cell.length_a   1.000
_cell.length_b   1.000
_cell.length_c   1.000
_cell.angle_alpha   90.00
_cell.angle_beta   90.00
_cell.angle_gamma   90.00
#
_symmetry.space_group_name_H-M   'P 1'
#
loop_
_entity.id
_entity.type
_entity.pdbx_description
1 polymer ?
#
loop_
_entity_poly.entity_id
_entity_poly.type
_entity_poly.pdbx_seq_one_letter_code
_entity_poly.pdbx_strand_id
1 'polypeptide(L)'
;MAVRATVSRFPATPEALESCAVQWGVAVTPFAAVDERGQPPTTGAGGDRIPRCEHCWAYLSSHCDLERWGWTCALCGTLNGFDDEAERRFQRPDACPELNSSFVDLEIAVDEAGAGGDGVQALPVYVAAVDLACSEEFLELIKSALLAALEALIPGSLFGLMTFSHKIGLYDVQGPIPLVKNVFIPPDLEEDGLPVALEDAMPLLSFLAPFIGRLTHARIELLLPWRHCDLHLHGREGLLLGMKRMLFCLADVVLGQPCLL
;
A
#
# COMPACT_ATOMS: atom_id res chain seq x y z
N MET A 1 5.12 -7.62 -14.88
CA MET A 1 4.77 -6.25 -15.22
C MET A 1 4.31 -6.23 -16.65
N ALA A 2 3.34 -5.40 -16.97
CA ALA A 2 3.05 -5.03 -18.35
C ALA A 2 3.72 -3.69 -18.65
N VAL A 3 4.43 -3.62 -19.76
CA VAL A 3 5.37 -2.58 -20.18
C VAL A 3 5.07 -2.25 -21.63
N ARG A 4 4.38 -1.13 -21.85
CA ARG A 4 3.97 -0.71 -23.18
C ARG A 4 4.73 0.53 -23.58
N ALA A 5 5.69 0.37 -24.48
CA ALA A 5 6.34 1.50 -25.11
C ALA A 5 5.39 2.16 -26.13
N THR A 6 5.50 3.48 -26.28
CA THR A 6 4.73 4.25 -27.29
C THR A 6 5.09 3.85 -28.72
N VAL A 7 6.31 3.36 -28.93
CA VAL A 7 6.82 2.87 -30.21
C VAL A 7 7.53 1.53 -30.03
N SER A 8 7.43 0.65 -31.03
CA SER A 8 8.10 -0.66 -31.04
C SER A 8 9.56 -0.60 -31.48
N ARG A 9 10.01 0.54 -32.01
CA ARG A 9 11.41 0.81 -32.35
C ARG A 9 11.78 2.19 -31.84
N PHE A 10 12.82 2.25 -31.03
CA PHE A 10 13.25 3.49 -30.41
C PHE A 10 14.09 4.32 -31.40
N PRO A 11 13.95 5.65 -31.42
CA PRO A 11 14.88 6.51 -32.13
C PRO A 11 16.30 6.27 -31.63
N ALA A 12 17.25 6.06 -32.55
CA ALA A 12 18.63 5.74 -32.21
C ALA A 12 19.42 6.97 -31.73
N THR A 13 18.97 8.18 -32.08
CA THR A 13 19.63 9.44 -31.72
C THR A 13 18.61 10.49 -31.25
N PRO A 14 19.05 11.49 -30.47
CA PRO A 14 18.20 12.61 -30.06
C PRO A 14 17.59 13.37 -31.24
N GLU A 15 18.33 13.57 -32.32
CA GLU A 15 17.84 14.27 -33.51
C GLU A 15 16.72 13.48 -34.21
N ALA A 16 16.82 12.15 -34.22
CA ALA A 16 15.76 11.29 -34.73
C ALA A 16 14.50 11.37 -33.84
N LEU A 17 14.67 11.47 -32.52
CA LEU A 17 13.56 11.66 -31.58
C LEU A 17 12.84 13.00 -31.82
N GLU A 18 13.60 14.09 -31.93
CA GLU A 18 13.05 15.43 -32.16
C GLU A 18 12.34 15.55 -33.51
N SER A 19 12.91 14.94 -34.56
CA SER A 19 12.36 15.03 -35.92
C SER A 19 11.14 14.15 -36.16
N CYS A 20 11.00 13.02 -35.44
CA CYS A 20 9.88 12.11 -35.65
C CYS A 20 8.56 12.59 -35.00
N ALA A 21 8.61 13.61 -34.14
CA ALA A 21 7.46 14.17 -33.41
C ALA A 21 6.63 13.12 -32.65
N VAL A 22 7.23 11.95 -32.33
CA VAL A 22 6.57 10.91 -31.54
C VAL A 22 6.88 11.14 -30.07
N GLN A 23 5.85 11.05 -29.23
CA GLN A 23 6.03 11.00 -27.78
C GLN A 23 6.72 9.69 -27.43
N TRP A 24 7.99 9.75 -27.00
CA TRP A 24 8.73 8.59 -26.53
C TRP A 24 8.49 8.38 -25.04
N GLY A 25 7.99 7.21 -24.68
CA GLY A 25 7.69 6.87 -23.30
C GLY A 25 7.30 5.41 -23.13
N VAL A 26 7.22 4.98 -21.88
CA VAL A 26 6.85 3.62 -21.50
C VAL A 26 5.82 3.69 -20.39
N ALA A 27 4.66 3.07 -20.61
CA ALA A 27 3.68 2.83 -19.56
C ALA A 27 4.01 1.52 -18.86
N VAL A 28 4.20 1.57 -17.54
CA VAL A 28 4.50 0.41 -16.72
C VAL A 28 3.33 0.14 -15.78
N THR A 29 2.85 -1.10 -15.78
CA THR A 29 1.87 -1.63 -14.84
C THR A 29 2.54 -2.75 -14.04
N PRO A 30 3.14 -2.44 -12.88
CA PRO A 30 3.93 -3.40 -12.11
C PRO A 30 3.13 -4.65 -11.72
N PHE A 31 1.94 -4.43 -11.15
CA PHE A 31 1.03 -5.47 -10.64
C PHE A 31 0.05 -6.02 -11.69
N ALA A 32 0.39 -5.93 -12.97
CA ALA A 32 -0.43 -6.55 -14.01
C ALA A 32 -0.44 -8.08 -13.85
N ALA A 33 -1.62 -8.70 -13.95
CA ALA A 33 -1.76 -10.16 -13.86
C ALA A 33 -1.02 -10.91 -14.99
N VAL A 34 -0.82 -10.25 -16.13
CA VAL A 34 -0.12 -10.77 -17.31
C VAL A 34 0.76 -9.68 -17.94
N ASP A 35 1.79 -10.07 -18.69
CA ASP A 35 2.63 -9.17 -19.50
C ASP A 35 1.91 -8.66 -20.76
N GLU A 36 2.64 -8.02 -21.68
CA GLU A 36 2.08 -7.49 -22.93
C GLU A 36 1.67 -8.59 -23.92
N ARG A 37 2.16 -9.82 -23.71
CA ARG A 37 1.90 -11.02 -24.52
C ARG A 37 0.82 -11.91 -23.90
N GLY A 38 0.28 -11.54 -22.74
CA GLY A 38 -0.74 -12.31 -22.03
C GLY A 38 -0.17 -13.46 -21.20
N GLN A 39 1.14 -13.46 -20.91
CA GLN A 39 1.79 -14.47 -20.07
C GLN A 39 1.78 -14.05 -18.60
N PRO A 40 1.41 -14.96 -17.67
CA PRO A 40 1.50 -14.70 -16.23
C PRO A 40 2.97 -14.64 -15.77
N PRO A 41 3.26 -14.06 -14.59
CA PRO A 41 4.60 -14.08 -14.02
C PRO A 41 5.08 -15.51 -13.82
N THR A 42 6.35 -15.76 -14.13
CA THR A 42 7.01 -16.99 -13.67
C THR A 42 7.41 -16.81 -12.22
N THR A 43 6.93 -17.70 -11.35
CA THR A 43 7.22 -17.62 -9.91
C THR A 43 8.51 -18.35 -9.55
N GLY A 44 9.15 -17.90 -8.48
CA GLY A 44 10.35 -18.53 -7.95
C GLY A 44 10.73 -17.97 -6.58
N ALA A 45 11.89 -18.39 -6.07
CA ALA A 45 12.39 -17.99 -4.77
C ALA A 45 13.81 -17.40 -4.86
N GLY A 46 14.25 -16.80 -3.76
CA GLY A 46 15.59 -16.24 -3.63
C GLY A 46 15.75 -14.96 -4.46
N GLY A 47 14.74 -14.09 -4.45
CA GLY A 47 14.79 -12.78 -5.12
C GLY A 47 15.84 -11.85 -4.52
N ASP A 48 16.20 -12.06 -3.26
CA ASP A 48 17.30 -11.41 -2.54
C ASP A 48 18.68 -11.78 -3.08
N ARG A 49 18.82 -12.97 -3.68
CA ARG A 49 20.09 -13.51 -4.17
C ARG A 49 20.34 -13.25 -5.66
N ILE A 50 19.53 -12.41 -6.31
CA ILE A 50 19.75 -12.06 -7.72
C ILE A 50 20.94 -11.10 -7.80
N PRO A 51 22.02 -11.46 -8.53
CA PRO A 51 23.17 -10.57 -8.70
C PRO A 51 22.75 -9.27 -9.37
N ARG A 52 23.36 -8.15 -8.93
CA ARG A 52 23.22 -6.84 -9.57
C ARG A 52 24.53 -6.43 -10.19
N CYS A 53 24.45 -5.67 -11.28
CA CYS A 53 25.63 -5.13 -11.93
C CYS A 53 26.37 -4.18 -10.98
N GLU A 54 27.69 -4.33 -10.88
CA GLU A 54 28.55 -3.50 -10.03
C GLU A 54 28.58 -2.02 -10.45
N HIS A 55 28.27 -1.74 -11.73
CA HIS A 55 28.30 -0.39 -12.28
C HIS A 55 26.93 0.30 -12.24
N CYS A 56 25.89 -0.32 -12.83
CA CYS A 56 24.57 0.32 -12.99
C CYS A 56 23.49 -0.24 -12.06
N TRP A 57 23.81 -1.21 -11.20
CA TRP A 57 22.89 -1.83 -10.24
C TRP A 57 21.67 -2.55 -10.85
N ALA A 58 21.67 -2.75 -12.16
CA ALA A 58 20.65 -3.54 -12.84
C ALA A 58 20.71 -5.00 -12.40
N TYR A 59 19.55 -5.61 -12.21
CA TYR A 59 19.46 -7.04 -11.92
C TYR A 59 19.91 -7.87 -13.13
N LEU A 60 20.54 -9.00 -12.84
CA LEU A 60 20.70 -10.08 -13.82
C LEU A 60 19.33 -10.48 -14.37
N SER A 61 19.24 -10.66 -15.68
CA SER A 61 18.01 -11.05 -16.38
C SER A 61 18.33 -11.87 -17.62
N SER A 62 17.29 -12.44 -18.24
CA SER A 62 17.33 -13.15 -19.53
C SER A 62 17.95 -12.37 -20.69
N HIS A 63 18.15 -11.06 -20.56
CA HIS A 63 18.80 -10.21 -21.57
C HIS A 63 20.32 -10.13 -21.42
N CYS A 64 20.87 -10.62 -20.33
CA CYS A 64 22.31 -10.57 -20.07
C CYS A 64 23.02 -11.76 -20.72
N ASP A 65 24.24 -11.54 -21.21
CA ASP A 65 25.05 -12.63 -21.76
C ASP A 65 25.75 -13.38 -20.62
N LEU A 66 25.48 -14.68 -20.51
CA LEU A 66 26.08 -15.54 -19.49
C LEU A 66 27.40 -16.14 -19.97
N GLU A 67 28.41 -16.06 -19.12
CA GLU A 67 29.69 -16.75 -19.28
C GLU A 67 29.86 -17.82 -18.19
N ARG A 68 30.96 -18.58 -18.24
CA ARG A 68 31.20 -19.67 -17.29
C ARG A 68 31.31 -19.20 -15.83
N TRP A 69 31.90 -18.02 -15.61
CA TRP A 69 32.26 -17.50 -14.28
C TRP A 69 31.67 -16.11 -14.01
N GLY A 70 30.76 -15.65 -14.86
CA GLY A 70 30.28 -14.28 -14.81
C GLY A 70 29.23 -13.99 -15.88
N TRP A 71 28.89 -12.72 -16.01
CA TRP A 71 27.86 -12.25 -16.93
C TRP A 71 28.09 -10.81 -17.37
N THR A 72 27.69 -10.50 -18.59
CA THR A 72 27.77 -9.15 -19.15
C THR A 72 26.41 -8.46 -19.03
N CYS A 73 26.39 -7.28 -18.40
CA CYS A 73 25.17 -6.53 -18.18
C CYS A 73 24.56 -6.01 -19.49
N ALA A 74 23.29 -6.32 -19.75
CA ALA A 74 22.57 -5.89 -20.95
C ALA A 74 22.41 -4.36 -21.07
N LEU A 75 22.46 -3.62 -19.96
CA LEU A 75 22.23 -2.17 -19.95
C LEU A 75 23.50 -1.34 -20.16
N CYS A 76 24.62 -1.74 -19.53
CA CYS A 76 25.85 -0.95 -19.56
C CYS A 76 27.07 -1.70 -20.13
N GLY A 77 26.94 -2.99 -20.43
CA GLY A 77 28.02 -3.82 -20.97
C GLY A 77 29.13 -4.19 -19.97
N THR A 78 28.98 -3.86 -18.68
CA THR A 78 29.97 -4.24 -17.66
C THR A 78 29.96 -5.75 -17.44
N LEU A 79 31.14 -6.37 -17.45
CA LEU A 79 31.35 -7.77 -17.06
C LEU A 79 31.40 -7.89 -15.53
N ASN A 80 30.57 -8.76 -14.97
CA ASN A 80 30.46 -9.00 -13.53
C ASN A 80 30.80 -10.47 -13.24
N GLY A 81 31.50 -10.72 -12.13
CA GLY A 81 31.79 -12.09 -11.68
C GLY A 81 30.60 -12.70 -10.93
N PHE A 82 30.50 -14.04 -10.95
CA PHE A 82 29.66 -14.75 -10.00
C PHE A 82 30.43 -15.05 -8.71
N ASP A 83 29.72 -15.06 -7.58
CA ASP A 83 30.19 -15.76 -6.39
C ASP A 83 29.90 -17.27 -6.50
N ASP A 84 30.44 -18.06 -5.56
CA ASP A 84 30.32 -19.53 -5.59
C ASP A 84 28.86 -20.03 -5.57
N GLU A 85 27.94 -19.28 -4.97
CA GLU A 85 26.52 -19.66 -4.87
C GLU A 85 25.78 -19.32 -6.17
N ALA A 86 25.97 -18.10 -6.66
CA ALA A 86 25.44 -17.62 -7.92
C ALA A 86 25.94 -18.48 -9.08
N GLU A 87 27.23 -18.84 -9.10
CA GLU A 87 27.80 -19.73 -10.14
C GLU A 87 27.05 -21.06 -10.18
N ARG A 88 26.83 -21.71 -9.02
CA ARG A 88 26.09 -22.98 -8.94
C ARG A 88 24.63 -22.85 -9.37
N ARG A 89 23.97 -21.73 -9.06
CA ARG A 89 22.57 -21.45 -9.43
C ARG A 89 22.43 -21.21 -10.93
N PHE A 90 23.21 -20.27 -11.47
CA PHE A 90 23.06 -19.77 -12.84
C PHE A 90 23.73 -20.65 -13.91
N GLN A 91 24.55 -21.63 -13.52
CA GLN A 91 25.00 -22.71 -14.42
C GLN A 91 23.87 -23.67 -14.84
N ARG A 92 22.67 -23.55 -14.28
CA ARG A 92 21.46 -24.28 -14.72
C ARG A 92 20.38 -23.28 -15.16
N PRO A 93 20.51 -22.67 -16.34
CA PRO A 93 19.61 -21.61 -16.79
C PRO A 93 18.15 -22.03 -16.79
N ASP A 94 17.85 -23.27 -17.22
CA ASP A 94 16.49 -23.83 -17.33
C ASP A 94 15.73 -23.85 -15.99
N ALA A 95 16.44 -23.82 -14.85
CA ALA A 95 15.85 -23.84 -13.52
C ALA A 95 15.65 -22.44 -12.91
N CYS A 96 16.11 -21.38 -13.58
CA CYS A 96 16.10 -20.00 -13.05
C CYS A 96 15.04 -19.15 -13.78
N PRO A 97 13.91 -18.78 -13.11
CA PRO A 97 12.88 -17.93 -13.70
C PRO A 97 13.42 -16.63 -14.30
N GLU A 98 14.37 -15.98 -13.62
CA GLU A 98 15.00 -14.72 -14.01
C GLU A 98 15.82 -14.79 -15.31
N LEU A 99 16.23 -16.00 -15.73
CA LEU A 99 16.95 -16.23 -16.98
C LEU A 99 16.03 -16.69 -18.12
N ASN A 100 14.84 -17.21 -17.80
CA ASN A 100 13.92 -17.78 -18.79
C ASN A 100 12.71 -16.90 -19.09
N SER A 101 12.41 -15.92 -18.22
CA SER A 101 11.30 -15.00 -18.37
C SER A 101 11.75 -13.56 -18.16
N SER A 102 11.07 -12.63 -18.85
CA SER A 102 11.19 -11.19 -18.61
C SER A 102 10.16 -10.68 -17.59
N PHE A 103 9.18 -11.53 -17.23
CA PHE A 103 8.19 -11.27 -16.19
C PHE A 103 8.28 -12.37 -15.13
N VAL A 104 8.87 -12.02 -14.00
CA VAL A 104 9.05 -12.91 -12.85
C VAL A 104 8.46 -12.28 -11.58
N ASP A 105 8.04 -13.14 -10.67
CA ASP A 105 7.67 -12.78 -9.30
C ASP A 105 8.44 -13.70 -8.35
N LEU A 106 9.37 -13.11 -7.59
CA LEU A 106 10.36 -13.88 -6.83
C LEU A 106 10.20 -13.59 -5.35
N GLU A 107 10.00 -14.66 -4.59
CA GLU A 107 9.91 -14.58 -3.15
C GLU A 107 11.27 -14.17 -2.55
N ILE A 108 11.24 -13.14 -1.72
CA ILE A 108 12.36 -12.70 -0.91
C ILE A 108 12.17 -13.31 0.47
N ALA A 109 13.11 -14.15 0.90
CA ALA A 109 13.09 -14.69 2.24
C ALA A 109 13.29 -13.52 3.22
N VAL A 110 12.32 -13.33 4.12
CA VAL A 110 12.49 -12.40 5.24
C VAL A 110 13.21 -13.17 6.33
N ASP A 111 14.46 -12.81 6.61
CA ASP A 111 15.20 -13.39 7.73
C ASP A 111 14.46 -13.07 9.04
N GLU A 112 13.83 -14.08 9.65
CA GLU A 112 13.20 -13.95 10.97
C GLU A 112 14.19 -13.49 12.05
N ALA A 113 15.48 -13.69 11.82
CA ALA A 113 16.58 -13.33 12.74
C ALA A 113 17.21 -11.95 12.45
N GLY A 114 16.94 -11.34 11.28
CA GLY A 114 17.52 -10.08 10.82
C GLY A 114 16.60 -8.86 10.98
N ALA A 115 15.38 -9.07 11.48
CA ALA A 115 14.52 -8.01 11.98
C ALA A 115 15.16 -7.40 13.24
N GLY A 116 16.05 -6.43 13.03
CA GLY A 116 16.49 -5.51 14.07
C GLY A 116 15.29 -4.73 14.61
N GLY A 117 14.62 -5.33 15.59
CA GLY A 117 13.35 -4.90 16.15
C GLY A 117 12.23 -5.84 15.72
N ASP A 118 11.82 -6.71 16.65
CA ASP A 118 10.59 -7.53 16.72
C ASP A 118 10.00 -7.99 15.37
N GLY A 119 9.85 -9.30 15.13
CA GLY A 119 9.37 -9.91 13.88
C GLY A 119 7.98 -9.48 13.40
N VAL A 120 7.80 -8.18 13.12
CA VAL A 120 6.58 -7.55 12.67
C VAL A 120 6.57 -7.73 11.17
N GLN A 121 5.91 -8.81 10.75
CA GLN A 121 5.34 -8.87 9.42
C GLN A 121 4.54 -7.57 9.23
N ALA A 122 4.94 -6.73 8.27
CA ALA A 122 4.27 -5.46 8.00
C ALA A 122 2.84 -5.75 7.53
N LEU A 123 1.90 -5.74 8.48
CA LEU A 123 0.50 -5.97 8.21
C LEU A 123 -0.12 -4.64 7.79
N PRO A 124 -0.85 -4.59 6.65
CA PRO A 124 -1.43 -3.34 6.19
C PRO A 124 -2.43 -2.81 7.22
N VAL A 125 -2.40 -1.49 7.41
CA VAL A 125 -3.31 -0.77 8.30
C VAL A 125 -4.35 -0.04 7.47
N TYR A 126 -5.61 -0.35 7.72
CA TYR A 126 -6.75 0.28 7.08
C TYR A 126 -7.46 1.19 8.07
N VAL A 127 -7.65 2.45 7.70
CA VAL A 127 -8.41 3.40 8.51
C VAL A 127 -9.59 3.92 7.71
N ALA A 128 -10.80 3.63 8.17
CA ALA A 128 -12.03 4.19 7.61
C ALA A 128 -12.33 5.52 8.30
N ALA A 129 -12.27 6.62 7.55
CA ALA A 129 -12.68 7.94 8.00
C ALA A 129 -14.04 8.31 7.39
N VAL A 130 -15.06 8.44 8.24
CA VAL A 130 -16.45 8.65 7.82
C VAL A 130 -16.98 10.02 8.22
N ASP A 131 -17.40 10.79 7.23
CA ASP A 131 -18.09 12.06 7.43
C ASP A 131 -19.55 11.85 7.89
N LEU A 132 -19.91 12.40 9.05
CA LEU A 132 -21.26 12.36 9.60
C LEU A 132 -22.13 13.56 9.19
N ALA A 133 -21.60 14.54 8.44
CA ALA A 133 -22.37 15.68 7.93
C ALA A 133 -23.32 15.32 6.75
N CYS A 134 -23.44 14.03 6.43
CA CYS A 134 -24.24 13.52 5.32
C CYS A 134 -25.67 13.10 5.74
N SER A 135 -26.54 12.90 4.74
CA SER A 135 -27.90 12.38 4.97
C SER A 135 -27.88 10.94 5.49
N GLU A 136 -28.93 10.55 6.22
CA GLU A 136 -29.09 9.19 6.77
C GLU A 136 -29.03 8.11 5.69
N GLU A 137 -29.67 8.35 4.53
CA GLU A 137 -29.61 7.44 3.37
C GLU A 137 -28.17 7.18 2.90
N PHE A 138 -27.30 8.21 2.95
CA PHE A 138 -25.91 8.08 2.57
C PHE A 138 -25.10 7.36 3.64
N LEU A 139 -25.38 7.60 4.93
CA LEU A 139 -24.73 6.90 6.03
C LEU A 139 -25.04 5.39 6.04
N GLU A 140 -26.28 4.99 5.69
CA GLU A 140 -26.64 3.58 5.52
C GLU A 140 -25.96 2.95 4.28
N LEU A 141 -25.77 3.72 3.21
CA LEU A 141 -24.97 3.28 2.06
C LEU A 141 -23.50 3.07 2.45
N ILE A 142 -22.90 4.04 3.15
CA ILE A 142 -21.52 3.95 3.67
C ILE A 142 -21.36 2.73 4.55
N LYS A 143 -22.30 2.51 5.46
CA LYS A 143 -22.33 1.35 6.36
C LYS A 143 -22.28 0.04 5.58
N SER A 144 -23.17 -0.11 4.60
CA SER A 144 -23.24 -1.30 3.77
C SER A 144 -21.95 -1.52 2.97
N ALA A 145 -21.39 -0.45 2.40
CA ALA A 145 -20.12 -0.48 1.66
C ALA A 145 -18.93 -0.84 2.57
N LEU A 146 -18.90 -0.31 3.80
CA LEU A 146 -17.84 -0.58 4.76
C LEU A 146 -17.86 -2.03 5.21
N LEU A 147 -19.04 -2.57 5.53
CA LEU A 147 -19.18 -3.99 5.88
C LEU A 147 -18.72 -4.91 4.76
N ALA A 148 -19.07 -4.59 3.50
CA ALA A 148 -18.58 -5.34 2.34
C ALA A 148 -17.06 -5.21 2.13
N ALA A 149 -16.48 -4.02 2.35
CA ALA A 149 -15.04 -3.80 2.25
C ALA A 149 -14.27 -4.57 3.33
N LEU A 150 -14.82 -4.66 4.55
CA LEU A 150 -14.25 -5.44 5.65
C LEU A 150 -14.13 -6.92 5.31
N GLU A 151 -15.11 -7.49 4.59
CA GLU A 151 -15.05 -8.90 4.15
C GLU A 151 -13.90 -9.16 3.15
N ALA A 152 -13.44 -8.13 2.44
CA ALA A 152 -12.36 -8.23 1.46
C ALA A 152 -10.96 -7.97 2.07
N LEU A 153 -10.86 -7.65 3.36
CA LEU A 153 -9.56 -7.37 3.99
C LEU A 153 -8.71 -8.63 4.14
N ILE A 154 -7.39 -8.45 3.99
CA ILE A 154 -6.42 -9.51 4.18
C ILE A 154 -6.43 -9.93 5.67
N PRO A 155 -6.52 -11.24 6.00
CA PRO A 155 -6.46 -11.69 7.38
C PRO A 155 -5.21 -11.19 8.10
N GLY A 156 -5.37 -10.73 9.34
CA GLY A 156 -4.26 -10.15 10.12
C GLY A 156 -4.04 -8.65 9.89
N SER A 157 -4.66 -8.03 8.88
CA SER A 157 -4.63 -6.58 8.71
C SER A 157 -5.18 -5.87 9.94
N LEU A 158 -4.66 -4.68 10.24
CA LEU A 158 -5.18 -3.83 11.30
C LEU A 158 -6.27 -2.91 10.72
N PHE A 159 -7.36 -2.71 11.45
CA PHE A 159 -8.47 -1.86 11.05
C PHE A 159 -8.85 -0.87 12.15
N GLY A 160 -8.99 0.41 11.78
CA GLY A 160 -9.50 1.47 12.64
C GLY A 160 -10.71 2.19 12.01
N LEU A 161 -11.65 2.63 12.83
CA LEU A 161 -12.80 3.42 12.40
C LEU A 161 -12.81 4.78 13.11
N MET A 162 -12.82 5.85 12.33
CA MET A 162 -13.03 7.20 12.83
C MET A 162 -14.17 7.89 12.11
N THR A 163 -14.86 8.76 12.83
CA THR A 163 -15.88 9.64 12.26
C THR A 163 -15.50 11.10 12.44
N PHE A 164 -15.99 11.97 11.56
CA PHE A 164 -15.80 13.41 11.70
C PHE A 164 -17.06 14.18 11.32
N SER A 165 -17.31 15.29 12.01
CA SER A 165 -18.28 16.33 11.67
C SER A 165 -17.89 17.61 12.43
N HIS A 166 -18.63 17.99 13.48
CA HIS A 166 -18.25 19.02 14.46
C HIS A 166 -17.29 18.49 15.54
N LYS A 167 -17.07 17.16 15.56
CA LYS A 167 -16.17 16.44 16.45
C LYS A 167 -15.61 15.22 15.73
N ILE A 168 -14.44 14.77 16.15
CA ILE A 168 -13.83 13.51 15.71
C ILE A 168 -14.24 12.41 16.69
N GLY A 169 -14.85 11.34 16.20
CA GLY A 169 -15.16 10.14 16.97
C GLY A 169 -14.15 9.02 16.68
N LEU A 170 -13.37 8.62 17.67
CA LEU A 170 -12.48 7.45 17.59
C LEU A 170 -13.17 6.23 18.18
N TYR A 171 -13.25 5.14 17.43
CA TYR A 171 -13.96 3.93 17.84
C TYR A 171 -12.99 2.90 18.39
N ASP A 172 -13.20 2.50 19.64
CA ASP A 172 -12.54 1.35 20.24
C ASP A 172 -13.26 0.07 19.77
N VAL A 173 -12.64 -0.57 18.80
CA VAL A 173 -13.08 -1.84 18.20
C VAL A 173 -12.40 -3.06 18.85
N GLN A 174 -11.55 -2.86 19.87
CA GLN A 174 -10.85 -3.93 20.59
C GLN A 174 -11.44 -4.24 21.96
N GLY A 175 -11.97 -3.25 22.67
CA GLY A 175 -12.55 -3.41 24.01
C GLY A 175 -13.84 -4.27 24.03
N PRO A 176 -14.09 -5.04 25.10
CA PRO A 176 -15.27 -5.92 25.21
C PRO A 176 -16.60 -5.15 25.08
N ILE A 177 -16.56 -3.84 25.32
CA ILE A 177 -17.65 -2.91 25.12
C ILE A 177 -17.19 -1.91 24.06
N PRO A 178 -17.92 -1.76 22.95
CA PRO A 178 -17.56 -0.77 21.94
C PRO A 178 -17.70 0.65 22.50
N LEU A 179 -16.62 1.43 22.47
CA LEU A 179 -16.58 2.79 23.01
C LEU A 179 -16.25 3.79 21.90
N VAL A 180 -16.90 4.96 21.92
CA VAL A 180 -16.55 6.09 21.05
C VAL A 180 -15.97 7.21 21.90
N LYS A 181 -14.71 7.58 21.63
CA LYS A 181 -14.07 8.76 22.24
C LYS A 181 -14.19 9.93 21.30
N ASN A 182 -14.81 11.02 21.77
CA ASN A 182 -15.01 12.22 20.97
C ASN A 182 -13.94 13.26 21.29
N VAL A 183 -13.28 13.78 20.26
CA VAL A 183 -12.39 14.95 20.31
C VAL A 183 -13.11 16.10 19.63
N PHE A 184 -13.33 17.20 20.34
CA PHE A 184 -13.99 18.37 19.76
C PHE A 184 -13.04 19.10 18.82
N ILE A 185 -13.58 19.60 17.70
CA ILE A 185 -12.86 20.46 16.76
C ILE A 185 -13.27 21.90 17.09
N PRO A 186 -12.40 22.72 17.70
CA PRO A 186 -12.68 24.13 17.89
C PRO A 186 -12.99 24.82 16.54
N PRO A 187 -14.00 25.70 16.48
CA PRO A 187 -14.38 26.39 15.25
C PRO A 187 -13.32 27.38 14.74
N ASP A 188 -12.39 27.79 15.62
CA ASP A 188 -11.37 28.83 15.36
C ASP A 188 -10.01 28.24 14.98
N LEU A 189 -9.96 26.97 14.54
CA LEU A 189 -8.73 26.30 14.10
C LEU A 189 -8.28 26.80 12.72
N GLU A 190 -7.71 28.00 12.69
CA GLU A 190 -6.81 28.44 11.64
C GLU A 190 -5.38 28.00 12.07
N GLU A 191 -4.94 26.84 11.57
CA GLU A 191 -3.55 26.34 11.53
C GLU A 191 -2.95 25.56 12.74
N ASP A 192 -3.39 25.70 13.99
CA ASP A 192 -2.65 25.12 15.16
C ASP A 192 -2.98 23.65 15.57
N GLY A 193 -3.64 22.87 14.71
CA GLY A 193 -3.90 21.44 14.96
C GLY A 193 -4.92 21.14 16.07
N LEU A 194 -5.21 19.86 16.33
CA LEU A 194 -6.21 19.49 17.34
C LEU A 194 -5.77 19.89 18.76
N PRO A 195 -6.69 20.37 19.62
CA PRO A 195 -6.37 20.77 21.00
C PRO A 195 -5.88 19.62 21.89
N VAL A 196 -6.11 18.37 21.46
CA VAL A 196 -5.65 17.13 22.11
C VAL A 196 -5.12 16.24 21.01
N ALA A 197 -3.91 15.68 21.17
CA ALA A 197 -3.36 14.73 20.22
C ALA A 197 -4.25 13.48 20.18
N LEU A 198 -4.48 12.92 18.99
CA LEU A 198 -5.32 11.72 18.85
C LEU A 198 -4.77 10.54 19.67
N GLU A 199 -3.45 10.47 19.85
CA GLU A 199 -2.79 9.47 20.70
C GLU A 199 -3.17 9.60 22.19
N ASP A 200 -3.31 10.83 22.69
CA ASP A 200 -3.76 11.10 24.05
C ASP A 200 -5.25 10.74 24.24
N ALA A 201 -6.06 10.93 23.18
CA ALA A 201 -7.46 10.53 23.18
C ALA A 201 -7.60 9.00 23.12
N MET A 202 -6.93 8.33 22.18
CA MET A 202 -6.92 6.89 22.03
C MET A 202 -5.57 6.42 21.46
N PRO A 203 -4.80 5.63 22.23
CA PRO A 203 -3.57 5.05 21.73
C PRO A 203 -3.81 4.21 20.47
N LEU A 204 -2.87 4.22 19.51
CA LEU A 204 -2.97 3.48 18.25
C LEU A 204 -3.24 1.99 18.47
N LEU A 205 -2.60 1.40 19.47
CA LEU A 205 -2.79 0.00 19.86
C LEU A 205 -4.19 -0.32 20.38
N SER A 206 -4.97 0.68 20.79
CA SER A 206 -6.39 0.50 21.17
C SER A 206 -7.33 0.84 20.01
N PHE A 207 -6.93 1.76 19.14
CA PHE A 207 -7.69 2.18 17.97
C PHE A 207 -7.70 1.13 16.85
N LEU A 208 -6.56 0.48 16.60
CA LEU A 208 -6.36 -0.44 15.48
C LEU A 208 -6.64 -1.89 15.89
N ALA A 209 -7.82 -2.43 15.59
CA ALA A 209 -8.10 -3.84 15.88
C ALA A 209 -7.52 -4.77 14.80
N PRO A 210 -6.93 -5.91 15.17
CA PRO A 210 -6.63 -6.97 14.20
C PRO A 210 -7.94 -7.50 13.60
N PHE A 211 -7.96 -7.60 12.28
CA PHE A 211 -9.08 -8.19 11.57
C PHE A 211 -8.96 -9.72 11.59
N ILE A 212 -9.79 -10.36 12.41
CA ILE A 212 -9.86 -11.83 12.60
C ILE A 212 -11.17 -12.38 11.97
N GLY A 213 -11.70 -11.70 10.95
CA GLY A 213 -12.92 -12.11 10.24
C GLY A 213 -14.21 -11.70 10.96
N ARG A 214 -15.14 -12.66 11.15
CA ARG A 214 -16.56 -12.39 11.49
C ARG A 214 -16.78 -11.67 12.82
N LEU A 215 -15.87 -11.79 13.79
CA LEU A 215 -16.00 -11.12 15.09
C LEU A 215 -15.81 -9.60 14.98
N THR A 216 -14.87 -9.15 14.15
CA THR A 216 -14.63 -7.72 13.90
C THR A 216 -15.80 -7.11 13.11
N HIS A 217 -16.33 -7.85 12.14
CA HIS A 217 -17.53 -7.46 11.38
C HIS A 217 -18.74 -7.21 12.29
N ALA A 218 -19.09 -8.18 13.16
CA ALA A 218 -20.24 -8.05 14.06
C ALA A 218 -20.11 -6.88 15.04
N ARG A 219 -18.88 -6.57 15.50
CA ARG A 219 -18.63 -5.45 16.42
C ARG A 219 -18.78 -4.10 15.73
N ILE A 220 -18.29 -3.99 14.50
CA ILE A 220 -18.44 -2.79 13.69
C ILE A 220 -19.93 -2.58 13.35
N GLU A 221 -20.66 -3.64 13.00
CA GLU A 221 -22.11 -3.57 12.78
C GLU A 221 -22.89 -3.03 14.01
N LEU A 222 -22.51 -3.44 15.23
CA LEU A 222 -23.08 -2.94 16.49
C LEU A 222 -22.72 -1.46 16.78
N LEU A 223 -21.60 -0.98 16.23
CA LEU A 223 -21.10 0.39 16.35
C LEU A 223 -21.69 1.36 15.33
N LEU A 224 -22.32 0.82 14.28
CA LEU A 224 -22.83 1.56 13.13
C LEU A 224 -24.32 1.96 13.16
N PRO A 225 -25.08 2.03 14.28
CA PRO A 225 -26.39 2.68 14.23
C PRO A 225 -26.29 4.21 14.06
N TRP A 226 -25.13 4.77 13.67
CA TRP A 226 -24.82 6.18 13.42
C TRP A 226 -25.61 7.16 14.29
N ARG A 227 -25.83 6.81 15.57
CA ARG A 227 -26.79 7.55 16.38
C ARG A 227 -26.22 8.94 16.52
N HIS A 228 -26.96 9.93 16.02
CA HIS A 228 -26.68 11.32 16.33
C HIS A 228 -26.50 11.38 17.85
N CYS A 229 -25.33 11.82 18.30
CA CYS A 229 -25.24 12.33 19.66
C CYS A 229 -26.05 13.62 19.66
N ASP A 230 -27.37 13.52 19.80
CA ASP A 230 -28.23 14.65 20.15
C ASP A 230 -27.89 15.08 21.58
N LEU A 231 -26.77 15.79 21.71
CA LEU A 231 -26.59 16.72 22.80
C LEU A 231 -27.25 18.02 22.33
N HIS A 232 -28.47 18.23 22.79
CA HIS A 232 -29.15 19.53 22.74
C HIS A 232 -28.19 20.64 23.21
N LEU A 233 -27.61 21.36 22.26
CA LEU A 233 -27.07 22.69 22.47
C LEU A 233 -27.88 23.64 21.61
N HIS A 234 -28.71 24.43 22.31
CA HIS A 234 -29.52 25.49 21.77
C HIS A 234 -28.68 26.44 20.89
N GLY A 235 -29.15 26.65 19.67
CA GLY A 235 -29.05 27.93 18.97
C GLY A 235 -27.71 28.28 18.34
N ARG A 236 -27.60 28.04 17.02
CA ARG A 236 -27.43 29.12 16.02
C ARG A 236 -27.35 28.50 14.63
N GLU A 237 -28.22 28.97 13.75
CA GLU A 237 -28.16 28.76 12.31
C GLU A 237 -26.83 29.31 11.78
N GLY A 238 -26.11 28.50 11.00
CA GLY A 238 -24.87 28.91 10.36
C GLY A 238 -24.47 27.94 9.26
N LEU A 239 -24.47 28.46 8.03
CA LEU A 239 -23.93 27.91 6.78
C LEU A 239 -22.81 26.88 6.98
N LEU A 240 -22.86 25.73 6.28
CA LEU A 240 -21.66 24.95 6.02
C LEU A 240 -21.64 24.33 4.61
N LEU A 241 -20.53 24.61 3.94
CA LEU A 241 -20.18 24.25 2.57
C LEU A 241 -20.08 22.74 2.38
N GLY A 242 -20.50 22.27 1.21
CA GLY A 242 -20.38 20.88 0.81
C GLY A 242 -18.94 20.46 0.54
N MET A 243 -18.49 19.41 1.23
CA MET A 243 -17.43 18.53 0.78
C MET A 243 -17.80 17.08 1.13
N LYS A 244 -18.48 16.38 0.21
CA LYS A 244 -18.78 14.95 0.33
C LYS A 244 -17.56 14.14 -0.06
N ARG A 245 -16.77 13.63 0.90
CA ARG A 245 -15.67 12.67 0.62
C ARG A 245 -15.54 11.63 1.73
N MET A 246 -15.66 10.36 1.35
CA MET A 246 -15.09 9.25 2.12
C MET A 246 -13.62 9.13 1.71
N LEU A 247 -12.71 9.12 2.68
CA LEU A 247 -11.28 8.92 2.43
C LEU A 247 -10.86 7.58 3.02
N PHE A 248 -10.48 6.64 2.16
CA PHE A 248 -9.74 5.46 2.57
C PHE A 248 -8.25 5.80 2.52
N CYS A 249 -7.62 5.87 3.69
CA CYS A 249 -6.16 5.98 3.77
C CYS A 249 -5.58 4.57 3.99
N LEU A 250 -4.74 4.14 3.06
CA LEU A 250 -3.81 3.04 3.29
C LEU A 250 -2.58 3.66 3.97
N ALA A 251 -2.30 3.28 5.21
CA ALA A 251 -1.10 3.73 5.91
C ALA A 251 -0.17 2.54 6.12
N ASP A 252 1.02 2.60 5.52
CA ASP A 252 2.13 1.73 5.91
C ASP A 252 2.71 2.26 7.22
N VAL A 253 2.20 1.76 8.34
CA VAL A 253 2.72 2.11 9.66
C VAL A 253 3.96 1.24 9.92
N VAL A 254 5.11 1.67 9.41
CA VAL A 254 6.40 1.26 9.97
C VAL A 254 6.60 2.08 11.23
N LEU A 255 6.44 1.45 12.40
CA LEU A 255 6.66 2.06 13.71
C LEU A 255 8.09 2.63 13.78
N GLY A 256 8.26 3.91 13.46
CA GLY A 256 9.58 4.55 13.45
C GLY A 256 9.72 5.86 12.68
N GLN A 257 8.73 6.30 11.89
CA GLN A 257 8.76 7.64 11.27
C GLN A 257 7.54 8.48 11.64
N PRO A 258 7.71 9.78 11.94
CA PRO A 258 6.60 10.67 12.21
C PRO A 258 5.85 10.92 10.90
N CYS A 259 4.59 10.48 10.84
CA CYS A 259 3.66 10.93 9.80
C CYS A 259 3.42 12.44 10.03
N LEU A 260 3.99 13.26 9.15
CA LEU A 260 3.60 14.65 8.99
C LEU A 260 2.19 14.68 8.38
N LEU A 261 1.21 15.05 9.20
CA LEU A 261 -0.04 15.67 8.76
C LEU A 261 0.23 17.15 8.47
#